data_AF-A0A9D9MG96-F1
#
_entry.id   AF-A0A9D9MG96-F1
#
_cell.length_a   1.000
_cell.length_b   1.000
_cell.length_c   1.000
_cell.angle_alpha   90.00
_cell.angle_beta   90.00
_cell.angle_gamma   90.00
#
_symmetry.space_group_name_H-M   'P 1'
#
loop_
_entity.id
_entity.type
_entity.pdbx_description
1 polymer ?
#
loop_
_entity_poly.entity_id
_entity_poly.type
_entity_poly.pdbx_seq_one_letter_code
_entity_poly.pdbx_strand_id
1 'polypeptide(L)'
;MSDGRIIQEICGRLDRGETDRDQFFDQLTRTVADMIGCTRCGVWVFVDTAEGRALRCMAMYDRRVDRIVGAADIYNADSGPYFETLVREGCVVASDARQHAATAGFLDHYLLPLDLYSSLDVCFSINGVPFGAFSCEQAGAPLNWTQRQVQMLRHVGSRASLALLHAATATPDTQPAALWEPSSPNRLLTMPAPLDPDDENERRRDPT
;
A
#
# COMPACT_ATOMS: atom_id res chain seq x y z
N MET A 1 -13.29 -25.40 4.30
CA MET A 1 -13.79 -24.40 3.34
C MET A 1 -12.56 -23.77 2.70
N SER A 2 -12.52 -23.55 1.38
CA SER A 2 -11.34 -22.94 0.76
C SER A 2 -11.16 -21.51 1.26
N ASP A 3 -9.92 -21.13 1.58
CA ASP A 3 -9.57 -19.80 2.15
C ASP A 3 -10.17 -18.64 1.33
N GLY A 4 -10.23 -18.81 0.01
CA GLY A 4 -10.83 -17.88 -0.91
C GLY A 4 -12.33 -17.61 -0.72
N ARG A 5 -13.11 -18.58 -0.24
CA ARG A 5 -14.56 -18.42 0.00
C ARG A 5 -14.81 -17.52 1.21
N ILE A 6 -13.93 -17.58 2.21
CA ILE A 6 -14.06 -16.80 3.45
C ILE A 6 -13.86 -15.31 3.13
N ILE A 7 -12.85 -14.96 2.34
CA ILE A 7 -12.60 -13.58 1.92
C ILE A 7 -13.80 -12.99 1.17
N GLN A 8 -14.40 -13.76 0.25
CA GLN A 8 -15.60 -13.32 -0.46
C GLN A 8 -16.81 -13.11 0.45
N GLU A 9 -16.98 -13.97 1.45
CA GLU A 9 -18.06 -13.79 2.43
C GLU A 9 -17.87 -12.51 3.23
N ILE A 10 -16.65 -12.25 3.73
CA ILE A 10 -16.32 -11.02 4.46
C ILE A 10 -16.60 -9.78 3.60
N CYS A 11 -16.16 -9.78 2.34
CA CYS A 11 -16.43 -8.66 1.42
C CYS A 11 -17.93 -8.50 1.15
N GLY A 12 -18.65 -9.60 0.90
CA GLY A 12 -20.08 -9.57 0.63
C GLY A 12 -20.92 -9.06 1.80
N ARG A 13 -20.50 -9.32 3.04
CA ARG A 13 -21.16 -8.77 4.24
C ARG A 13 -21.03 -7.26 4.33
N LEU A 14 -19.86 -6.70 3.98
CA LEU A 14 -19.67 -5.25 3.88
C LEU A 14 -20.58 -4.67 2.78
N ASP A 15 -20.58 -5.28 1.58
CA ASP A 15 -21.35 -4.79 0.44
C ASP A 15 -22.87 -4.80 0.72
N ARG A 16 -23.36 -5.76 1.51
CA ARG A 16 -24.77 -5.84 1.95
C ARG A 16 -25.09 -4.97 3.18
N GLY A 17 -24.09 -4.30 3.76
CA GLY A 17 -24.27 -3.49 4.97
C GLY A 17 -24.49 -4.31 6.25
N GLU A 18 -24.15 -5.60 6.24
CA GLU A 18 -24.25 -6.50 7.41
C GLU A 18 -23.09 -6.32 8.40
N THR A 19 -22.00 -5.71 7.93
CA THR A 19 -20.84 -5.29 8.74
C THR A 19 -20.46 -3.87 8.38
N ASP A 20 -20.05 -3.08 9.37
CA ASP A 20 -19.43 -1.78 9.12
C ASP A 20 -17.95 -1.93 8.69
N ARG A 21 -17.33 -0.80 8.38
CA ARG A 21 -15.93 -0.68 7.97
C ARG A 21 -14.96 -1.30 8.97
N ASP A 22 -15.14 -1.03 10.27
CA ASP A 22 -14.19 -1.44 11.30
C ASP A 22 -14.30 -2.95 11.53
N GLN A 23 -15.53 -3.49 11.55
CA GLN A 23 -15.79 -4.92 11.58
C GLN A 23 -15.23 -5.64 10.34
N PHE A 24 -15.33 -5.02 9.16
CA PHE A 24 -14.76 -5.56 7.93
C PHE A 24 -13.23 -5.67 8.02
N PHE A 25 -12.55 -4.59 8.40
CA PHE A 25 -11.09 -4.61 8.52
C PHE A 25 -10.60 -5.58 9.61
N ASP A 26 -11.29 -5.65 10.74
CA ASP A 26 -10.97 -6.60 11.81
C ASP A 26 -11.10 -8.05 11.34
N GLN A 27 -12.25 -8.42 10.76
CA GLN A 27 -12.46 -9.78 10.25
C GLN A 27 -11.48 -10.14 9.13
N LEU A 28 -11.21 -9.20 8.21
CA LEU A 28 -10.30 -9.42 7.09
C LEU A 28 -8.86 -9.65 7.57
N THR A 29 -8.33 -8.74 8.40
CA THR A 29 -6.94 -8.83 8.88
C THR A 29 -6.70 -10.07 9.74
N ARG A 30 -7.66 -10.45 10.61
CA ARG A 30 -7.63 -11.72 11.35
C ARG A 30 -7.57 -12.93 10.44
N THR A 31 -8.49 -12.99 9.47
CA THR A 31 -8.58 -14.10 8.52
C THR A 31 -7.30 -14.23 7.71
N VAL A 32 -6.72 -13.11 7.25
CA VAL A 32 -5.47 -13.10 6.50
C VAL A 32 -4.30 -13.54 7.39
N ALA A 33 -4.23 -13.08 8.65
CA ALA A 33 -3.19 -13.53 9.58
C ALA A 33 -3.24 -15.04 9.82
N ASP A 34 -4.44 -15.62 9.90
CA ASP A 34 -4.65 -17.07 10.04
C ASP A 34 -4.24 -17.82 8.77
N MET A 35 -4.67 -17.34 7.60
CA MET A 35 -4.33 -17.93 6.30
C MET A 35 -2.82 -17.93 6.02
N ILE A 36 -2.14 -16.82 6.31
CA ILE A 36 -0.70 -16.64 6.07
C ILE A 36 0.13 -17.32 7.15
N GLY A 37 -0.41 -17.46 8.37
CA GLY A 37 0.31 -18.01 9.52
C GLY A 37 1.27 -17.01 10.16
N CYS A 38 0.94 -15.72 10.12
CA CYS A 38 1.75 -14.65 10.73
C CYS A 38 1.19 -14.23 12.09
N THR A 39 1.91 -13.36 12.80
CA THR A 39 1.50 -12.83 14.10
C THR A 39 0.62 -11.59 13.95
N ARG A 40 0.97 -10.72 13.00
CA ARG A 40 0.26 -9.46 12.76
C ARG A 40 -0.10 -9.34 11.29
N CYS A 41 -1.26 -8.77 11.01
CA CYS A 41 -1.67 -8.43 9.65
C CYS A 41 -2.31 -7.05 9.62
N GLY A 42 -1.83 -6.20 8.71
CA GLY A 42 -2.38 -4.86 8.53
C GLY A 42 -2.78 -4.56 7.10
N VAL A 43 -3.70 -3.63 6.95
CA VAL A 43 -4.09 -3.03 5.68
C VAL A 43 -3.68 -1.57 5.67
N TRP A 44 -3.01 -1.18 4.60
CA TRP A 44 -2.46 0.16 4.39
C TRP A 44 -2.95 0.72 3.06
N VAL A 45 -3.15 2.04 2.98
CA VAL A 45 -3.52 2.72 1.73
C VAL A 45 -2.55 3.86 1.44
N PHE A 46 -2.18 4.03 0.17
CA PHE A 46 -1.33 5.12 -0.26
C PHE A 46 -2.11 6.43 -0.19
N VAL A 47 -1.55 7.44 0.47
CA VAL A 47 -2.14 8.79 0.62
C VAL A 47 -1.09 9.85 0.32
N ASP A 48 -1.55 11.02 -0.13
CA ASP A 48 -0.73 12.24 -0.20
C ASP A 48 -0.96 13.07 1.07
N THR A 49 0.13 13.49 1.70
CA THR A 49 0.14 14.37 2.88
C THR A 49 0.91 15.65 2.58
N ALA A 50 0.84 16.64 3.45
CA ALA A 50 1.64 17.86 3.31
C ALA A 50 3.15 17.57 3.38
N GLU A 51 3.51 16.53 4.12
CA GLU A 51 4.88 16.03 4.33
C GLU A 51 5.33 15.06 3.22
N GLY A 52 4.46 14.78 2.25
CA GLY A 52 4.74 13.89 1.12
C GLY A 52 3.90 12.61 1.15
N ARG A 53 4.33 11.62 0.37
CA ARG A 53 3.60 10.34 0.25
C ARG A 53 3.70 9.53 1.53
N ALA A 54 2.60 8.89 1.91
CA ALA A 54 2.57 7.99 3.05
C ALA A 54 1.71 6.74 2.78
N LEU A 55 1.92 5.71 3.59
CA LEU A 55 1.02 4.59 3.73
C LEU A 55 0.26 4.78 5.04
N ARG A 56 -1.04 5.03 4.93
CA ARG A 56 -1.90 5.18 6.10
C ARG A 56 -2.38 3.83 6.58
N CYS A 57 -2.27 3.58 7.88
CA CYS A 57 -2.80 2.36 8.47
C CYS A 57 -4.33 2.42 8.53
N MET A 58 -5.01 1.49 7.86
CA MET A 58 -6.47 1.33 8.00
C MET A 58 -6.83 0.47 9.19
N ALA A 59 -6.07 -0.61 9.39
CA ALA A 59 -6.17 -1.52 10.51
C ALA A 59 -4.91 -2.37 10.63
N MET A 60 -4.60 -2.82 11.84
CA MET A 60 -3.52 -3.74 12.13
C MET A 60 -3.98 -4.70 13.23
N TYR A 61 -4.20 -5.97 12.89
CA TYR A 61 -4.49 -7.02 13.85
C TYR A 61 -3.19 -7.58 14.44
N ASP A 62 -3.17 -7.84 15.75
CA ASP A 62 -2.10 -8.56 16.42
C ASP A 62 -2.64 -9.75 17.22
N ARG A 63 -2.25 -10.96 16.83
CA ARG A 63 -2.68 -12.22 17.47
C ARG A 63 -2.20 -12.35 18.92
N ARG A 64 -1.10 -11.71 19.31
CA ARG A 64 -0.56 -11.79 20.69
C ARG A 64 -1.50 -11.16 21.71
N VAL A 65 -2.28 -10.17 21.29
CA VAL A 65 -3.26 -9.45 22.11
C VAL A 65 -4.70 -9.61 21.62
N ASP A 66 -4.88 -10.39 20.55
CA ASP A 66 -6.16 -10.76 19.94
C ASP A 66 -7.08 -9.58 19.60
N ARG A 67 -6.51 -8.49 19.06
CA ARG A 67 -7.25 -7.27 18.72
C ARG A 67 -6.58 -6.42 17.64
N ILE A 68 -7.34 -5.47 17.11
CA ILE A 68 -6.77 -4.35 16.36
C ILE A 68 -5.90 -3.49 17.30
N VAL A 69 -4.72 -3.14 16.82
CA VAL A 69 -3.76 -2.25 17.47
C VAL A 69 -3.51 -1.04 16.58
N GLY A 70 -3.10 0.08 17.17
CA GLY A 70 -2.62 1.23 16.40
C GLY A 70 -1.27 0.93 15.75
N ALA A 71 -1.08 1.46 14.54
CA ALA A 71 0.22 1.54 13.89
C ALA A 71 0.35 2.93 13.27
N ALA A 72 1.54 3.53 13.38
CA ALA A 72 1.80 4.84 12.80
C ALA A 72 1.84 4.76 11.27
N ASP A 73 1.43 5.84 10.62
CA ASP A 73 1.57 5.99 9.17
C ASP A 73 3.05 5.90 8.79
N ILE A 74 3.32 5.26 7.66
CA ILE A 74 4.69 5.12 7.14
C ILE A 74 4.91 6.22 6.12
N TYR A 75 5.78 7.17 6.43
CA TYR A 75 6.11 8.28 5.54
C TYR A 75 7.25 7.90 4.61
N ASN A 76 7.12 8.22 3.32
CA ASN A 76 8.13 7.93 2.32
C ASN A 76 9.46 8.67 2.60
N ALA A 77 9.38 9.89 3.15
CA ALA A 77 10.56 10.67 3.52
C ALA A 77 11.51 9.92 4.48
N ASP A 78 10.94 9.12 5.38
CA ASP A 78 11.69 8.37 6.38
C ASP A 78 11.97 6.91 5.96
N SER A 79 11.31 6.46 4.87
CA SER A 79 11.23 5.04 4.50
C SER A 79 11.45 4.80 3.00
N GLY A 80 12.26 5.62 2.33
CA GLY A 80 12.46 5.58 0.88
C GLY A 80 12.74 4.18 0.30
N PRO A 81 13.73 3.43 0.82
CA PRO A 81 14.03 2.07 0.33
C PRO A 81 12.85 1.09 0.43
N TYR A 82 12.00 1.25 1.44
CA TYR A 82 10.78 0.46 1.61
C TYR A 82 9.79 0.75 0.48
N PHE A 83 9.45 2.03 0.28
CA PHE A 83 8.50 2.45 -0.75
C PHE A 83 8.97 2.12 -2.16
N GLU A 84 10.25 2.38 -2.48
CA GLU A 84 10.83 2.04 -3.77
C GLU A 84 10.69 0.56 -4.08
N THR A 85 11.01 -0.31 -3.12
CA THR A 85 10.90 -1.76 -3.28
C THR A 85 9.43 -2.18 -3.41
N LEU A 86 8.56 -1.69 -2.52
CA LEU A 86 7.15 -2.06 -2.50
C LEU A 86 6.42 -1.65 -3.79
N VAL A 87 6.68 -0.45 -4.31
CA VAL A 87 6.05 0.06 -5.52
C VAL A 87 6.63 -0.61 -6.77
N ARG A 88 7.96 -0.76 -6.85
CA ARG A 88 8.62 -1.33 -8.03
C ARG A 88 8.34 -2.82 -8.19
N GLU A 89 8.45 -3.58 -7.10
CA GLU A 89 8.31 -5.05 -7.12
C GLU A 89 6.88 -5.52 -6.82
N GLY A 90 6.01 -4.62 -6.35
CA GLY A 90 4.67 -4.93 -5.86
C GLY A 90 4.65 -5.69 -4.54
N CYS A 91 5.81 -5.93 -3.92
CA CYS A 91 5.94 -6.57 -2.62
C CYS A 91 7.31 -6.33 -1.98
N VAL A 92 7.36 -6.42 -0.65
CA VAL A 92 8.59 -6.56 0.14
C VAL A 92 8.54 -7.93 0.81
N VAL A 93 9.56 -8.77 0.58
CA VAL A 93 9.66 -10.11 1.17
C VAL A 93 10.89 -10.17 2.06
N ALA A 94 10.72 -9.75 3.31
CA ALA A 94 11.80 -9.62 4.28
C ALA A 94 11.70 -10.73 5.34
N SER A 95 12.15 -11.94 4.99
CA SER A 95 12.21 -13.07 5.95
C SER A 95 13.17 -12.81 7.12
N ASP A 96 14.18 -11.97 6.92
CA ASP A 96 14.97 -11.33 7.98
C ASP A 96 14.78 -9.81 7.88
N ALA A 97 13.72 -9.29 8.48
CA ALA A 97 13.37 -7.87 8.43
C ALA A 97 14.40 -6.98 9.12
N ARG A 98 15.16 -7.50 10.08
CA ARG A 98 16.15 -6.72 10.83
C ARG A 98 17.42 -6.47 10.00
N GLN A 99 17.68 -7.30 8.99
CA GLN A 99 18.83 -7.15 8.09
C GLN A 99 18.45 -6.80 6.65
N HIS A 100 17.17 -6.81 6.31
CA HIS A 100 16.70 -6.54 4.94
C HIS A 100 16.76 -5.05 4.61
N ALA A 101 17.39 -4.70 3.48
CA ALA A 101 17.65 -3.31 3.09
C ALA A 101 16.38 -2.44 3.02
N ALA A 102 15.29 -2.99 2.49
CA ALA A 102 14.01 -2.27 2.39
C ALA A 102 13.37 -1.97 3.75
N THR A 103 13.73 -2.68 4.82
CA THR A 103 13.13 -2.50 6.16
C THR A 103 14.11 -1.94 7.18
N ALA A 104 15.33 -1.58 6.77
CA ALA A 104 16.38 -1.04 7.63
C ALA A 104 15.95 0.23 8.38
N GLY A 105 15.14 1.09 7.75
CA GLY A 105 14.61 2.30 8.38
C GLY A 105 13.75 2.02 9.62
N PHE A 106 13.12 0.85 9.69
CA PHE A 106 12.17 0.48 10.76
C PHE A 106 12.83 -0.18 11.97
N LEU A 107 14.14 -0.47 11.90
CA LEU A 107 14.81 -1.37 12.84
C LEU A 107 14.61 -0.95 14.30
N ASP A 108 15.04 0.26 14.65
CA ASP A 108 15.13 0.69 16.05
C ASP A 108 13.77 1.14 16.62
N HIS A 109 12.90 1.70 15.79
CA HIS A 109 11.66 2.32 16.26
C HIS A 109 10.42 1.44 16.10
N TYR A 110 10.48 0.36 15.31
CA TYR A 110 9.32 -0.50 15.04
C TYR A 110 9.65 -2.00 15.16
N LEU A 111 10.70 -2.48 14.49
CA LEU A 111 11.01 -3.92 14.46
C LEU A 111 11.52 -4.45 15.80
N LEU A 112 12.52 -3.81 16.41
CA LEU A 112 13.05 -4.23 17.71
C LEU A 112 12.04 -4.06 18.85
N PRO A 113 11.36 -2.90 19.02
CA PRO A 113 10.44 -2.71 20.15
C PRO A 113 9.24 -3.65 20.13
N LEU A 114 8.77 -4.04 18.94
CA LEU A 114 7.63 -4.95 18.77
C LEU A 114 8.04 -6.42 18.65
N ASP A 115 9.34 -6.68 18.74
CA ASP A 115 9.97 -7.99 18.61
C ASP A 115 9.64 -8.70 17.28
N LEU A 116 9.67 -7.94 16.18
CA LEU A 116 9.41 -8.43 14.82
C LEU A 116 10.69 -8.91 14.16
N TYR A 117 10.61 -10.06 13.50
CA TYR A 117 11.75 -10.70 12.84
C TYR A 117 11.57 -10.79 11.32
N SER A 118 10.33 -10.85 10.83
CA SER A 118 10.04 -11.05 9.41
C SER A 118 8.83 -10.22 8.99
N SER A 119 8.89 -9.64 7.78
CA SER A 119 7.81 -8.85 7.17
C SER A 119 7.54 -9.33 5.75
N LEU A 120 6.26 -9.44 5.40
CA LEU A 120 5.77 -9.70 4.05
C LEU A 120 4.72 -8.64 3.72
N ASP A 121 5.06 -7.75 2.82
CA ASP A 121 4.19 -6.67 2.37
C ASP A 121 3.85 -6.88 0.91
N VAL A 122 2.57 -6.80 0.53
CA VAL A 122 2.10 -7.08 -0.83
C VAL A 122 1.08 -6.04 -1.24
N CYS A 123 1.36 -5.35 -2.35
CA CYS A 123 0.47 -4.37 -2.93
C CYS A 123 -0.82 -5.01 -3.46
N PHE A 124 -1.92 -4.28 -3.33
CA PHE A 124 -3.15 -4.52 -4.05
C PHE A 124 -3.53 -3.28 -4.87
N SER A 125 -4.24 -3.53 -5.97
CA SER A 125 -4.45 -2.55 -7.03
C SER A 125 -5.93 -2.40 -7.33
N ILE A 126 -6.34 -1.18 -7.68
CA ILE A 126 -7.66 -0.88 -8.25
C ILE A 126 -7.44 -0.50 -9.71
N ASN A 127 -8.12 -1.18 -10.63
CA ASN A 127 -8.00 -0.94 -12.08
C ASN A 127 -6.54 -0.92 -12.59
N GLY A 128 -5.69 -1.80 -12.04
CA GLY A 128 -4.27 -1.92 -12.41
C GLY A 128 -3.33 -0.95 -11.69
N VAL A 129 -3.86 -0.06 -10.84
CA VAL A 129 -3.11 0.96 -10.12
C VAL A 129 -3.02 0.58 -8.64
N PRO A 130 -1.83 0.28 -8.06
CA PRO A 130 -1.63 0.23 -6.62
C PRO A 130 -2.37 1.28 -5.84
N PHE A 131 -3.08 0.77 -4.85
CA PHE A 131 -3.98 1.51 -3.99
C PHE A 131 -3.54 1.42 -2.55
N GLY A 132 -3.00 0.26 -2.17
CA GLY A 132 -2.52 -0.01 -0.84
C GLY A 132 -1.73 -1.30 -0.78
N ALA A 133 -1.41 -1.73 0.43
CA ALA A 133 -0.72 -2.98 0.68
C ALA A 133 -1.32 -3.72 1.88
N PHE A 134 -1.27 -5.05 1.82
CA PHE A 134 -1.30 -5.86 3.02
C PHE A 134 0.10 -5.96 3.59
N SER A 135 0.19 -5.95 4.92
CA SER A 135 1.39 -6.30 5.67
C SER A 135 1.12 -7.56 6.47
N CYS A 136 2.11 -8.44 6.56
CA CYS A 136 2.10 -9.65 7.38
C CYS A 136 3.43 -9.72 8.12
N GLU A 137 3.38 -9.66 9.45
CA GLU A 137 4.59 -9.56 10.27
C GLU A 137 4.66 -10.74 11.25
N GLN A 138 5.87 -11.24 11.49
CA GLN A 138 6.12 -12.28 12.47
C GLN A 138 6.89 -11.73 13.67
N ALA A 139 6.32 -11.93 14.86
CA ALA A 139 6.98 -11.59 16.13
C ALA A 139 7.54 -12.84 16.83
N GLY A 140 8.49 -12.64 17.75
CA GLY A 140 9.04 -13.66 18.65
C GLY A 140 10.01 -14.65 18.02
N ALA A 141 9.92 -14.89 16.71
CA ALA A 141 10.84 -15.73 15.97
C ALA A 141 10.85 -15.39 14.47
N PRO A 142 11.94 -15.68 13.74
CA PRO A 142 11.95 -15.57 12.28
C PRO A 142 10.95 -16.52 11.61
N LEU A 143 10.34 -16.06 10.53
CA LEU A 143 9.53 -16.85 9.60
C LEU A 143 10.02 -16.63 8.18
N ASN A 144 10.41 -17.72 7.53
CA ASN A 144 10.78 -17.69 6.11
C ASN A 144 9.52 -17.65 5.24
N TRP A 145 9.30 -16.53 4.57
CA TRP A 145 8.18 -16.38 3.65
C TRP A 145 8.36 -17.21 2.39
N THR A 146 7.31 -17.92 2.01
CA THR A 146 7.26 -18.74 0.81
C THR A 146 6.61 -18.00 -0.34
N GLN A 147 6.96 -18.36 -1.58
CA GLN A 147 6.25 -17.87 -2.77
C GLN A 147 4.74 -18.18 -2.71
N ARG A 148 4.34 -19.29 -2.08
CA ARG A 148 2.93 -19.62 -1.87
C ARG A 148 2.22 -18.57 -1.02
N GLN A 149 2.83 -18.09 0.06
CA GLN A 149 2.26 -17.03 0.91
C GLN A 149 2.19 -15.70 0.16
N VAL A 150 3.22 -15.32 -0.61
CA VAL A 150 3.18 -14.13 -1.47
C VAL A 150 2.01 -14.20 -2.44
N GLN A 151 1.86 -15.31 -3.16
CA GLN A 151 0.76 -15.49 -4.10
C GLN A 151 -0.59 -15.49 -3.40
N MET A 152 -0.72 -16.16 -2.25
CA MET A 152 -1.95 -16.15 -1.46
C MET A 152 -2.37 -14.72 -1.10
N LEU A 153 -1.44 -13.89 -0.61
CA LEU A 153 -1.74 -12.50 -0.23
C LEU A 153 -2.10 -11.64 -1.45
N ARG A 154 -1.45 -11.84 -2.61
CA ARG A 154 -1.85 -11.21 -3.88
C ARG A 154 -3.28 -11.58 -4.29
N HIS A 155 -3.67 -12.85 -4.15
CA HIS A 155 -5.02 -13.30 -4.46
C HIS A 155 -6.06 -12.71 -3.50
N VAL A 156 -5.74 -12.59 -2.21
CA VAL A 156 -6.59 -11.89 -1.24
C VAL A 156 -6.78 -10.44 -1.67
N GLY A 157 -5.69 -9.73 -1.94
CA GLY A 157 -5.73 -8.33 -2.36
C GLY A 157 -6.56 -8.10 -3.62
N SER A 158 -6.42 -8.97 -4.63
CA SER A 158 -7.24 -8.91 -5.84
C SER A 158 -8.73 -9.11 -5.55
N ARG A 159 -9.09 -10.09 -4.72
CA ARG A 159 -10.50 -10.41 -4.41
C ARG A 159 -11.18 -9.39 -3.52
N ALA A 160 -10.43 -8.81 -2.58
CA ALA A 160 -10.95 -7.83 -1.63
C ALA A 160 -10.84 -6.39 -2.16
N SER A 161 -10.19 -6.17 -3.31
CA SER A 161 -9.85 -4.84 -3.85
C SER A 161 -11.01 -3.83 -3.83
N LEU A 162 -12.19 -4.19 -4.35
CA LEU A 162 -13.34 -3.27 -4.39
C LEU A 162 -13.91 -2.97 -3.00
N ALA A 163 -14.02 -3.98 -2.13
CA ALA A 163 -14.46 -3.81 -0.75
C ALA A 163 -13.48 -2.95 0.05
N LEU A 164 -12.17 -3.14 -0.17
CA LEU A 164 -11.09 -2.32 0.40
C LEU A 164 -11.19 -0.86 -0.05
N LEU A 165 -11.44 -0.61 -1.34
CA LEU A 165 -11.69 0.74 -1.86
C LEU A 165 -12.88 1.38 -1.15
N HIS A 166 -14.03 0.71 -1.14
CA HIS A 166 -15.26 1.21 -0.52
C HIS A 166 -15.05 1.53 0.97
N ALA A 167 -14.44 0.61 1.72
CA ALA A 167 -14.15 0.78 3.14
C ALA A 167 -13.14 1.91 3.40
N ALA A 168 -12.10 2.04 2.57
CA ALA A 168 -11.05 3.04 2.76
C ALA A 168 -11.53 4.47 2.46
N THR A 169 -12.37 4.66 1.43
CA THR A 169 -12.81 6.00 1.01
C THR A 169 -14.03 6.53 1.79
N ALA A 170 -14.58 5.75 2.72
CA ALA A 170 -15.69 6.19 3.57
C ALA A 170 -15.33 7.35 4.51
N THR A 171 -14.04 7.57 4.78
CA THR A 171 -13.51 8.66 5.60
C THR A 171 -12.88 9.76 4.75
N PRO A 172 -13.26 11.05 4.92
CA PRO A 172 -12.78 12.15 4.08
C PRO A 172 -11.26 12.30 4.03
N ASP A 173 -10.57 12.03 5.14
CA ASP A 173 -9.12 12.20 5.24
C ASP A 173 -8.35 11.12 4.48
N THR A 174 -9.02 10.10 3.94
CA THR A 174 -8.39 8.92 3.32
C THR A 174 -8.52 8.98 1.81
N GLN A 175 -8.16 10.11 1.20
CA GLN A 175 -8.09 10.23 -0.25
C GLN A 175 -6.88 9.46 -0.77
N PRO A 176 -7.09 8.36 -1.51
CA PRO A 176 -6.00 7.51 -1.95
C PRO A 176 -5.22 8.21 -3.07
N ALA A 177 -3.90 8.18 -3.01
CA ALA A 177 -3.00 8.74 -4.03
C ALA A 177 -2.93 7.82 -5.27
N ALA A 178 -4.09 7.41 -5.80
CA ALA A 178 -4.25 6.34 -6.79
C ALA A 178 -3.81 6.72 -8.23
N LEU A 179 -2.84 7.63 -8.39
CA LEU A 179 -2.25 8.01 -9.66
C LEU A 179 -0.72 7.92 -9.55
N TRP A 180 -0.21 6.75 -9.21
CA TRP A 180 1.21 6.43 -9.36
C TRP A 180 1.35 5.75 -10.75
N GLU A 181 1.82 6.48 -11.76
CA GLU A 181 2.34 5.83 -12.96
C GLU A 181 3.78 5.38 -12.67
N PRO A 182 4.16 4.12 -12.98
CA PRO A 182 5.57 3.74 -13.03
C PRO A 182 6.17 4.40 -14.26
N SER A 183 6.57 5.67 -14.16
CA SER A 183 7.39 6.41 -15.14
C SER A 183 7.12 6.02 -16.59
N SER A 184 6.03 6.52 -17.18
CA SER A 184 5.85 6.52 -18.64
C SER A 184 6.85 7.52 -19.26
N PRO A 185 7.87 7.13 -20.05
CA PRO A 185 8.79 8.08 -20.68
C PRO A 185 8.19 8.82 -21.87
N ASN A 186 6.89 8.66 -22.17
CA ASN A 186 6.33 9.16 -23.42
C ASN A 186 4.83 9.46 -23.32
N ARG A 187 4.48 10.57 -22.65
CA ARG A 187 3.46 11.44 -23.24
C ARG A 187 4.22 12.43 -24.11
N LEU A 188 4.16 12.21 -25.41
CA LEU A 188 4.41 13.23 -26.41
C LEU A 188 3.72 14.51 -25.94
N LEU A 189 4.55 15.44 -25.46
CA LEU A 189 4.25 16.84 -25.41
C LEU A 189 3.94 17.23 -26.86
N THR A 190 2.68 17.24 -27.26
CA THR A 190 2.23 18.28 -28.21
C THR A 190 2.23 19.59 -27.44
N MET A 191 3.43 20.06 -27.12
CA MET A 191 3.64 21.49 -26.92
C MET A 191 3.51 22.12 -28.31
N PRO A 192 2.70 23.18 -28.47
CA PRO A 192 2.86 24.04 -29.62
C PRO A 192 4.31 24.52 -29.62
N ALA A 193 4.97 24.46 -30.78
CA ALA A 193 6.34 24.93 -30.94
C ALA A 193 6.47 26.35 -30.35
N PRO A 194 7.57 26.67 -29.64
CA PRO A 194 7.84 28.04 -29.24
C PRO A 194 7.92 28.90 -30.49
N LEU A 195 7.16 30.00 -30.53
CA LEU A 195 7.36 31.03 -31.55
C LEU A 195 8.78 31.59 -31.35
N ASP A 196 9.58 31.55 -32.41
CA ASP A 196 10.92 32.15 -32.43
C ASP A 196 10.83 33.64 -32.07
N PRO A 197 11.72 34.17 -31.20
CA PRO A 197 11.67 35.57 -30.77
C PRO A 197 12.22 36.57 -31.81
N ASP A 198 12.39 36.17 -33.08
CA ASP A 198 13.02 37.02 -34.10
C ASP A 198 12.05 37.64 -35.14
N ASP A 199 10.72 37.51 -34.97
CA ASP A 199 9.74 38.13 -35.90
C ASP A 199 9.08 39.43 -35.37
N GLU A 200 9.72 40.11 -34.41
CA GLU A 200 9.24 41.42 -33.91
C GLU A 200 10.08 42.64 -34.33
N ASN A 201 11.14 42.45 -35.15
CA ASN A 201 12.02 43.56 -35.56
C ASN A 201 12.05 43.89 -37.07
N GLU A 202 11.20 43.27 -37.90
CA GLU A 202 11.10 43.59 -39.34
C GLU A 202 9.81 44.30 -39.79
N ARG A 203 8.92 44.70 -38.86
CA ARG A 203 7.69 45.46 -39.19
C ARG A 203 7.67 46.93 -38.74
N ARG A 204 8.84 47.53 -38.47
CA ARG A 204 8.96 48.98 -38.21
C ARG A 204 10.10 49.63 -39.01
N ARG A 205 10.02 49.53 -40.34
CA ARG A 205 10.58 50.46 -41.35
C ARG A 205 9.60 50.37 -42.53
N ASP A 206 8.92 51.36 -43.09
CA ASP A 206 8.81 52.82 -43.00
C ASP A 206 7.32 53.17 -43.30
N PRO A 207 6.81 54.39 -43.08
CA PRO A 207 6.95 55.45 -44.10
C PRO A 207 7.10 56.87 -43.51
N THR A 208 8.04 57.67 -44.02
CA THR A 208 7.84 58.96 -44.71
C THR A 208 9.21 59.52 -45.11
#